data_AF-A0A0B8P2I6-F1
#
_entry.id   AF-A0A0B8P2I6-F1
#
_cell.length_a   1.000
_cell.length_b   1.000
_cell.length_c   1.000
_cell.angle_alpha   90.00
_cell.angle_beta   90.00
_cell.angle_gamma   90.00
#
_symmetry.space_group_name_H-M   'P 1'
#
loop_
_entity.id
_entity.type
_entity.pdbx_description
1 polymer ?
#
loop_
_entity_poly.entity_id
_entity_poly.type
_entity_poly.pdbx_seq_one_letter_code
_entity_poly.pdbx_strand_id
1 'polypeptide(L)'
;MHVFSDDTRPGNKAIQVPLTAVTPDNLGNQYVWVVDEQNILQKREVVTGSLSGERVQIEANLKQGENVVVSGTQNLKQGIEVRPELVEVQ
;
A
#
# COMPACT_ATOMS: atom_id res chain seq x y z
N MET A 1 27.46 16.23 -3.15
CA MET A 1 26.20 16.37 -3.91
C MET A 1 25.10 15.79 -3.01
N HIS A 2 24.60 16.60 -2.05
CA HIS A 2 23.34 17.36 -2.10
C HIS A 2 22.15 16.42 -2.38
N VAL A 3 21.10 16.27 -1.56
CA VAL A 3 20.55 16.97 -0.39
C VAL A 3 19.51 16.01 0.22
N PHE A 4 19.43 15.87 1.55
CA PHE A 4 18.26 15.26 2.20
C PHE A 4 17.22 16.36 2.40
N SER A 5 16.15 16.34 1.62
CA SER A 5 14.98 17.17 1.92
C SER A 5 14.13 16.44 2.95
N ASP A 6 14.28 16.85 4.20
CA ASP A 6 13.31 16.61 5.27
C ASP A 6 12.07 17.45 4.93
N ASP A 7 11.03 16.84 4.35
CA ASP A 7 9.74 17.50 4.12
C ASP A 7 8.90 17.40 5.41
N THR A 8 9.27 18.16 6.43
CA THR A 8 8.41 18.44 7.59
C THR A 8 7.31 19.40 7.17
N ARG A 9 6.24 18.89 6.55
CA ARG A 9 4.96 19.61 6.45
C ARG A 9 3.96 19.07 7.49
N PRO A 10 3.57 19.88 8.49
CA PRO A 10 2.55 19.49 9.43
C PRO A 10 1.17 19.62 8.75
N GLY A 11 0.42 18.52 8.63
CA GLY A 11 -1.03 18.59 8.38
C GLY A 11 -1.66 17.53 7.47
N ASN A 12 -0.87 16.76 6.72
CA ASN A 12 -1.42 15.65 5.92
C ASN A 12 -0.44 14.48 5.94
N LYS A 13 -0.62 13.54 6.87
CA LYS A 13 0.21 12.32 6.91
C LYS A 13 -0.04 11.55 5.61
N ALA A 14 0.87 11.70 4.65
CA ALA A 14 0.85 10.94 3.42
C ALA A 14 0.84 9.44 3.76
N ILE A 15 -0.10 8.69 3.18
CA ILE A 15 -0.20 7.25 3.42
C ILE A 15 1.05 6.60 2.83
N GLN A 16 1.76 5.83 3.65
CA GLN A 16 2.97 5.13 3.24
C GLN A 16 2.83 3.64 3.52
N VAL A 17 2.99 2.83 2.48
CA VAL A 17 2.96 1.37 2.54
C VAL A 17 4.34 0.80 2.24
N PRO A 18 4.69 -0.41 2.72
CA PRO A 18 5.87 -1.11 2.24
C PRO A 18 5.84 -1.26 0.72
N LEU A 19 6.99 -1.12 0.06
CA LEU A 19 7.08 -1.29 -1.40
C LEU A 19 6.60 -2.69 -1.83
N THR A 20 6.79 -3.70 -0.99
CA THR A 20 6.32 -5.08 -1.22
C THR A 20 4.80 -5.24 -1.29
N ALA A 21 4.04 -4.26 -0.80
CA ALA A 21 2.58 -4.25 -0.86
C ALA A 21 2.05 -3.77 -2.22
N VAL A 22 2.87 -3.08 -3.01
CA VAL A 22 2.49 -2.54 -4.32
C VAL A 22 2.86 -3.53 -5.41
N THR A 23 1.88 -3.93 -6.20
CA THR A 23 2.06 -4.88 -7.29
C THR A 23 1.77 -4.18 -8.63
N PRO A 24 2.65 -4.27 -9.63
CA PRO A 24 2.33 -3.83 -10.98
C PRO A 24 1.37 -4.81 -11.66
N ASP A 25 0.47 -4.31 -12.50
CA ASP A 25 -0.31 -5.14 -13.43
C ASP A 25 0.34 -5.20 -14.82
N ASN A 26 -0.23 -6.03 -15.70
CA ASN A 26 0.28 -6.22 -17.06
C ASN A 26 0.10 -5.00 -17.98
N LEU A 27 -0.60 -3.95 -17.52
CA LEU A 27 -0.84 -2.71 -18.26
C LEU A 27 0.06 -1.58 -17.77
N GLY A 28 0.90 -1.83 -16.75
CA GLY A 28 1.78 -0.84 -16.15
C GLY A 28 1.12 -0.03 -15.03
N ASN A 29 -0.14 -0.33 -14.65
CA ASN A 29 -0.77 0.28 -13.49
C ASN A 29 -0.26 -0.38 -12.21
N GLN A 30 -0.41 0.31 -11.09
CA GLN A 30 -0.04 -0.19 -9.78
C GLN A 30 -1.29 -0.41 -8.94
N TYR A 31 -1.29 -1.48 -8.16
CA TYR A 31 -2.38 -1.78 -7.25
C TYR A 31 -1.86 -2.36 -5.93
N VAL A 32 -2.70 -2.25 -4.92
CA VAL A 32 -2.53 -2.94 -3.64
C VAL A 32 -3.71 -3.89 -3.43
N TRP A 33 -3.49 -4.86 -2.56
CA TRP A 33 -4.56 -5.70 -2.03
C TRP A 33 -5.03 -5.11 -0.70
N VAL A 34 -6.33 -4.86 -0.59
CA VAL A 34 -6.96 -4.44 0.66
C VAL A 34 -7.90 -5.52 1.16
N VAL A 35 -7.99 -5.66 2.48
CA VAL A 35 -8.94 -6.54 3.14
C VAL A 35 -10.10 -5.67 3.64
N ASP A 36 -11.31 -5.96 3.18
CA ASP A 36 -12.51 -5.25 3.65
C ASP A 36 -12.97 -5.75 5.03
N GLU A 37 -14.01 -5.12 5.56
CA GLU A 37 -14.58 -5.45 6.88
C GLU A 37 -15.17 -6.87 6.94
N GLN A 38 -15.44 -7.49 5.79
CA GLN A 38 -15.92 -8.87 5.68
C GLN A 38 -14.76 -9.86 5.52
N ASN A 39 -13.51 -9.42 5.68
CA ASN A 39 -12.30 -10.19 5.42
C ASN A 39 -12.16 -10.67 3.97
N ILE A 40 -12.76 -9.95 3.01
CA ILE A 40 -12.68 -10.28 1.60
C ILE A 40 -11.59 -9.42 0.94
N LEU A 41 -10.78 -10.06 0.11
CA LEU A 41 -9.70 -9.41 -0.60
C LEU A 41 -10.19 -8.61 -1.81
N GLN A 42 -9.84 -7.33 -1.86
CA GLN A 42 -10.18 -6.42 -2.94
C GLN A 42 -8.92 -5.91 -3.63
N LYS A 43 -8.92 -5.88 -4.97
CA LYS A 43 -7.89 -5.22 -5.76
C LYS A 43 -8.18 -3.73 -5.78
N ARG A 44 -7.23 -2.91 -5.35
CA ARG A 44 -7.36 -1.44 -5.40
C ARG A 44 -6.21 -0.85 -6.20
N GLU A 45 -6.53 -0.28 -7.36
CA GLU A 45 -5.58 0.54 -8.11
C GLU A 45 -5.18 1.76 -7.29
N VAL A 46 -3.89 2.08 -7.29
CA VAL A 46 -3.32 3.20 -6.54
C VAL A 46 -2.39 4.02 -7.41
N VAL A 47 -2.23 5.29 -7.05
CA VAL A 47 -1.17 6.15 -7.61
C VAL A 47 -0.06 6.23 -6.56
N THR A 48 1.16 5.82 -6.94
CA THR A 48 2.32 5.92 -6.05
C THR A 48 3.12 7.19 -6.30
N GLY A 49 3.62 7.79 -5.22
CA GLY A 49 4.49 8.96 -5.24
C GLY A 49 5.93 8.62 -4.86
N SER A 50 6.50 9.46 -4.00
CA SER A 50 7.90 9.35 -3.58
C SER A 50 8.21 8.06 -2.82
N LEU A 51 9.40 7.49 -3.09
CA LEU A 51 9.97 6.39 -2.33
C LEU A 51 10.78 6.94 -1.13
N SER A 52 10.59 6.35 0.04
CA SER A 52 11.32 6.67 1.27
C SER A 52 11.80 5.38 1.93
N GLY A 53 13.08 5.03 1.73
CA GLY A 53 13.63 3.75 2.16
C GLY A 53 12.89 2.58 1.51
N GLU A 54 12.31 1.70 2.33
CA GLU A 54 11.53 0.53 1.89
C GLU A 54 10.03 0.80 1.77
N ARG A 55 9.61 2.07 1.91
CA ARG A 55 8.20 2.49 1.86
C ARG A 55 7.97 3.40 0.67
N VAL A 56 6.76 3.33 0.12
CA VAL A 56 6.31 4.16 -0.99
C VAL A 56 5.06 4.95 -0.56
N GLN A 57 5.03 6.22 -0.94
CA GLN A 57 3.88 7.08 -0.74
C GLN A 57 2.73 6.67 -1.66
N ILE A 58 1.51 6.67 -1.14
CA ILE A 58 0.27 6.55 -1.92
C ILE A 58 -0.37 7.93 -2.03
N GLU A 59 -0.54 8.39 -3.26
CA GLU A 59 -1.10 9.72 -3.58
C GLU A 59 -2.62 9.68 -3.76
N ALA A 60 -3.17 8.54 -4.19
CA ALA A 60 -4.60 8.40 -4.45
C ALA A 60 -5.14 6.98 -4.22
N ASN A 61 -6.45 6.89 -4.06
CA ASN A 61 -7.27 5.66 -4.06
C ASN A 61 -7.05 4.68 -2.90
N LEU A 62 -6.30 5.08 -1.87
CA LEU A 62 -6.17 4.39 -0.60
C LEU A 62 -6.53 5.34 0.54
N LYS A 63 -7.25 4.85 1.55
CA LYS A 63 -7.69 5.63 2.71
C LYS A 63 -6.95 5.19 3.97
N GLN A 64 -6.78 6.12 4.89
CA GLN A 64 -6.21 5.82 6.20
C GLN A 64 -7.13 4.84 6.95
N GLY A 65 -6.54 3.82 7.58
CA GLY A 65 -7.27 2.78 8.30
C GLY A 65 -7.67 1.57 7.44
N GLU A 66 -7.45 1.58 6.13
CA GLU A 66 -7.63 0.37 5.30
C GLU A 66 -6.51 -0.66 5.60
N ASN A 67 -6.87 -1.93 5.68
CA ASN A 67 -5.93 -3.03 5.88
C ASN A 67 -5.28 -3.42 4.56
N VAL A 68 -3.99 -3.14 4.40
CA VAL A 68 -3.23 -3.48 3.19
C VAL A 68 -2.45 -4.77 3.40
N VAL A 69 -2.48 -5.66 2.42
CA VAL A 69 -1.67 -6.88 2.43
C VAL A 69 -0.23 -6.54 2.04
N VAL A 70 0.71 -6.81 2.94
CA VAL A 70 2.14 -6.47 2.78
C VAL A 70 3.03 -7.66 2.39
N SER A 71 2.48 -8.86 2.30
CA SER A 71 3.21 -10.11 2.02
C SER A 71 2.31 -11.13 1.33
N GLY A 72 2.90 -12.01 0.51
CA GLY A 72 2.16 -13.08 -0.17
C GLY A 72 1.27 -12.62 -1.34
N THR A 73 1.53 -11.44 -1.92
CA THR A 73 0.67 -10.80 -2.94
C THR A 73 0.63 -11.52 -4.30
N GLN A 74 1.63 -12.35 -4.60
CA GLN A 74 1.86 -12.92 -5.94
C GLN A 74 0.80 -13.93 -6.41
N ASN A 75 0.03 -14.53 -5.49
CA ASN A 75 -0.97 -15.56 -5.81
C ASN A 75 -2.39 -15.19 -5.37
N LEU A 76 -2.60 -13.93 -4.98
CA LEU A 76 -3.89 -13.47 -4.51
C LEU A 76 -4.87 -13.22 -5.67
N LYS A 77 -6.14 -13.49 -5.42
CA LYS A 77 -7.25 -13.24 -6.34
C LYS A 77 -8.29 -12.40 -5.64
N GLN A 78 -8.96 -11.52 -6.39
CA GLN A 78 -10.06 -10.74 -5.85
C GLN A 78 -11.21 -11.65 -5.42
N GLY A 79 -11.88 -11.28 -4.32
CA GLY A 79 -13.08 -11.98 -3.84
C GLY A 79 -12.80 -13.23 -3.00
N ILE A 80 -11.54 -13.53 -2.67
CA ILE A 80 -11.21 -14.59 -1.73
C ILE A 80 -11.33 -14.08 -0.30
N GLU A 81 -11.92 -14.89 0.58
CA GLU A 81 -11.89 -14.66 2.02
C GLU A 81 -10.48 -14.98 2.54
N VAL A 82 -9.92 -14.07 3.33
CA VAL A 82 -8.61 -14.22 3.94
C VAL A 82 -8.73 -14.22 5.46
N ARG A 83 -7.78 -14.85 6.14
CA ARG A 83 -7.61 -14.67 7.59
C ARG A 83 -6.40 -13.76 7.78
N PRO A 84 -6.58 -12.44 7.93
CA PRO A 84 -5.46 -11.53 8.08
C PRO A 84 -4.77 -11.80 9.42
N GLU A 85 -3.47 -12.11 9.40
CA GLU A 85 -2.64 -11.95 10.60
C GLU A 85 -2.18 -10.49 10.63
N LEU A 86 -2.61 -9.75 11.65
CA LEU A 86 -2.24 -8.37 11.83
C LEU A 86 -0.76 -8.31 12.23
N VAL A 87 0.10 -7.88 11.30
CA VAL A 87 1.52 -7.65 11.59
C VAL A 87 1.68 -6.17 11.93
N GLU A 88 1.96 -5.86 13.20
CA GLU A 88 2.45 -4.53 13.57
C GLU A 88 3.86 -4.35 12.99
N VAL A 89 3.99 -3.45 12.01
CA VAL A 89 5.28 -2.98 11.54
C VAL A 89 5.88 -2.08 12.64
N GLN A 90 6.89 -2.61 13.34
CA GLN A 90 7.68 -1.89 14.35
C GLN A 90 8.58 -0.82 13.73
#